data_AF-A0A0B8P3R8-F1
#
_entry.id   AF-A0A0B8P3R8-F1
#
_cell.length_a   1.000
_cell.length_b   1.000
_cell.length_c   1.000
_cell.angle_alpha   90.00
_cell.angle_beta   90.00
_cell.angle_gamma   90.00
#
_symmetry.space_group_name_H-M   'P 1'
#
loop_
_entity.id
_entity.type
_entity.pdbx_description
1 polymer ?
#
loop_
_entity_poly.entity_id
_entity_poly.type
_entity_poly.pdbx_seq_one_letter_code
_entity_poly.pdbx_strand_id
1 'polypeptide(L)'
;MELNTLIVAVYFLFLIAIGWMFRSFTSTTSDYFRGGGNMLWWMVGATAFMTQFSAWTFTGAAGKAYSDGFAVAMIFVANAFGYLMNYLYFAPKFRQLRVVTPIDAIRMRLAPKTNKCLHGLLCRTV
;
A
#
# COMPACT_ATOMS: atom_id res chain seq x y z
N MET A 1 26.56 17.83 18.38
CA MET A 1 25.51 17.06 17.71
C MET A 1 26.11 16.52 16.43
N GLU A 2 26.33 15.21 16.35
CA GLU A 2 26.77 14.56 15.11
C GLU A 2 25.78 14.89 13.99
N LEU A 3 26.27 15.30 12.81
CA LEU A 3 25.46 15.70 11.65
C LEU A 3 24.40 14.63 11.31
N ASN A 4 24.74 13.35 11.49
CA ASN A 4 23.85 12.21 11.28
C ASN A 4 22.61 12.26 12.18
N THR A 5 22.77 12.56 13.46
CA THR A 5 21.65 12.64 14.42
C THR A 5 20.75 13.83 14.12
N LEU A 6 21.32 14.94 13.67
CA LEU A 6 20.56 16.11 13.23
C LEU A 6 19.67 15.78 12.03
N ILE A 7 20.20 15.08 11.02
CA ILE A 7 19.44 14.70 9.82
C ILE A 7 18.24 13.80 10.18
N VAL A 8 18.45 12.82 11.05
CA VAL A 8 17.39 11.93 11.52
C VAL A 8 16.32 12.71 12.28
N ALA A 9 16.72 13.61 13.18
CA ALA A 9 15.78 14.43 13.94
C ALA A 9 14.93 15.34 13.04
N VAL A 10 15.55 15.98 12.03
CA VAL A 10 14.84 16.81 11.05
C VAL A 10 13.84 15.99 10.24
N TYR A 11 14.20 14.78 9.81
CA TYR A 11 13.30 13.89 9.08
C TYR A 11 12.04 13.54 9.91
N PHE A 12 12.19 13.20 11.19
CA PHE A 12 11.04 12.93 12.06
C PHE A 12 10.15 14.15 12.26
N LEU A 13 10.74 15.34 12.45
CA LEU A 13 9.99 16.59 12.56
C LEU A 13 9.21 16.89 11.27
N PHE A 14 9.81 16.65 10.11
CA PHE A 14 9.15 16.81 8.81
C PHE A 14 7.95 15.89 8.66
N LEU A 15 8.06 14.62 9.06
CA LEU A 15 6.94 13.68 9.05
C LEU A 15 5.79 14.13 9.96
N ILE A 16 6.10 14.64 11.16
CA ILE A 16 5.10 15.15 12.11
C ILE A 16 4.40 16.38 11.53
N ALA A 17 5.15 17.30 10.91
CA ALA A 17 4.61 18.50 10.29
C ALA A 17 3.64 18.17 9.15
N ILE A 18 3.99 17.22 8.29
CA ILE A 18 3.10 16.73 7.21
C ILE A 18 1.85 16.09 7.81
N GLY A 19 2.01 15.19 8.79
CA GLY A 19 0.87 14.54 9.44
C GLY A 19 -0.10 15.55 10.07
N TRP A 20 0.42 16.62 10.66
CA TRP A 20 -0.40 17.66 11.26
C TRP A 20 -1.12 18.52 10.21
N MET A 21 -0.47 18.82 9.09
CA MET A 21 -1.08 19.56 7.97
C MET A 21 -2.20 18.76 7.28
N PHE A 22 -2.02 17.45 7.07
CA PHE A 22 -3.04 16.61 6.46
C PHE A 22 -4.22 16.27 7.40
N ARG A 23 -4.07 16.48 8.71
CA ARG A 23 -5.15 16.30 9.68
C ARG A 23 -6.35 17.21 9.41
N SER A 24 -6.13 18.45 8.96
CA SER A 24 -7.23 19.38 8.69
C SER A 24 -8.03 19.03 7.42
N PHE A 25 -7.51 18.15 6.56
CA PHE A 25 -8.16 17.73 5.31
C PHE A 25 -9.09 16.53 5.45
N THR A 26 -9.15 15.89 6.64
CA THR A 26 -10.02 14.74 6.89
C THR A 26 -11.17 15.15 7.82
N SER A 27 -12.36 15.40 7.26
CA SER A 27 -13.57 15.70 8.04
C SER A 27 -14.60 14.57 8.03
N THR A 28 -14.60 13.71 7.00
CA THR A 28 -15.55 12.59 6.85
C THR A 28 -14.83 11.26 6.74
N THR A 29 -15.44 10.17 7.24
CA THR A 29 -14.91 8.80 7.12
C THR A 29 -14.65 8.40 5.67
N SER A 30 -15.47 8.83 4.72
CA SER A 30 -15.25 8.60 3.28
C SER A 30 -14.01 9.32 2.74
N ASP A 31 -13.68 10.49 3.27
CA ASP A 31 -12.53 11.28 2.85
C ASP A 31 -11.23 10.67 3.36
N TYR A 32 -11.27 10.05 4.55
CA TYR A 32 -10.14 9.29 5.08
C TYR A 32 -9.81 8.05 4.23
N PHE A 33 -10.83 7.29 3.80
CA PHE A 33 -10.61 6.03 3.06
C PHE A 33 -10.48 6.20 1.54
N ARG A 34 -11.16 7.18 0.93
CA ARG A 34 -11.15 7.43 -0.54
C ARG A 34 -10.50 8.75 -0.95
N GLY A 35 -9.98 9.54 -0.01
CA GLY A 35 -9.37 10.85 -0.29
C GLY A 35 -10.32 11.83 -0.98
N GLY A 36 -11.63 11.73 -0.70
CA GLY A 36 -12.66 12.61 -1.27
C GLY A 36 -12.92 12.43 -2.78
N GLY A 37 -12.39 11.38 -3.42
CA GLY A 37 -12.59 11.11 -4.85
C GLY A 37 -11.88 12.06 -5.82
N ASN A 38 -11.19 13.08 -5.31
CA ASN A 38 -10.48 14.10 -6.10
C ASN A 38 -8.95 13.89 -6.13
N MET A 39 -8.44 12.77 -5.62
CA MET A 39 -7.00 12.49 -5.69
C MET A 39 -6.55 12.29 -7.14
N LEU A 40 -5.51 13.01 -7.53
CA LEU A 40 -4.96 12.90 -8.88
C LEU A 40 -4.39 11.49 -9.11
N TRP A 41 -4.60 10.95 -10.32
CA TRP A 41 -4.24 9.58 -10.67
C TRP A 41 -2.74 9.28 -10.46
N TRP A 42 -1.88 10.27 -10.68
CA TRP A 42 -0.44 10.13 -10.49
C TRP A 42 -0.05 10.10 -9.00
N MET A 43 -0.75 10.83 -8.12
CA MET A 43 -0.53 10.76 -6.68
C MET A 43 -0.91 9.37 -6.15
N VAL A 44 -2.09 8.88 -6.55
CA VAL A 44 -2.56 7.55 -6.17
C VAL A 44 -1.61 6.47 -6.70
N GLY A 45 -1.14 6.60 -7.94
CA GLY A 45 -0.17 5.67 -8.54
C GLY A 45 1.19 5.68 -7.82
N ALA A 46 1.73 6.85 -7.49
CA ALA A 46 3.00 6.99 -6.79
C ALA A 46 2.94 6.39 -5.37
N THR A 47 1.87 6.67 -4.62
CA THR A 47 1.68 6.09 -3.29
C THR A 47 1.52 4.58 -3.35
N ALA A 48 0.74 4.05 -4.31
CA ALA A 48 0.57 2.61 -4.50
C ALA A 48 1.87 1.90 -4.87
N PHE A 49 2.75 2.57 -5.63
CA PHE A 49 4.10 2.05 -5.90
C PHE A 49 4.96 2.06 -4.63
N MET A 50 4.95 3.15 -3.87
CA MET A 50 5.73 3.27 -2.64
C MET A 50 5.33 2.24 -1.57
N THR A 51 4.04 1.90 -1.45
CA THR A 51 3.56 0.89 -0.49
C THR A 51 4.12 -0.51 -0.74
N GLN A 52 4.62 -0.79 -1.96
CA GLN A 52 5.28 -2.06 -2.26
C GLN A 52 6.74 -2.12 -1.81
N PHE A 53 7.39 -0.97 -1.57
CA PHE A 53 8.75 -0.93 -1.06
C PHE A 53 8.73 -1.03 0.46
N SER A 54 9.26 -2.14 0.96
CA SER A 54 9.47 -2.37 2.39
C SER A 54 10.94 -2.62 2.67
N ALA A 55 11.32 -2.68 3.94
CA ALA A 55 12.66 -3.07 4.37
C ALA A 55 13.09 -4.40 3.73
N TRP A 56 12.16 -5.32 3.49
CA TRP A 56 12.41 -6.58 2.78
C TRP A 56 13.01 -6.39 1.38
N THR A 57 12.57 -5.37 0.63
CA THR A 57 13.06 -5.12 -0.73
C THR A 57 14.54 -4.69 -0.69
N PHE A 58 14.94 -3.93 0.32
CA PHE A 58 16.32 -3.44 0.45
C PHE A 58 17.27 -4.46 1.09
N THR A 59 16.81 -5.23 2.08
CA THR A 59 17.67 -6.18 2.80
C THR A 59 17.49 -7.62 2.30
N GLY A 60 16.25 -8.06 2.17
CA GLY A 60 15.89 -9.42 1.76
C GLY A 60 16.22 -9.70 0.29
N ALA A 61 15.79 -8.81 -0.63
CA ALA A 61 16.07 -9.01 -2.05
C ALA A 61 17.55 -8.79 -2.38
N ALA A 62 18.24 -7.84 -1.72
CA ALA A 62 19.68 -7.66 -1.89
C ALA A 62 20.48 -8.87 -1.38
N GLY A 63 20.09 -9.44 -0.22
CA GLY A 63 20.70 -10.66 0.31
C GLY A 63 20.51 -11.85 -0.62
N LYS A 64 19.32 -12.00 -1.21
CA LYS A 64 19.06 -13.02 -2.22
C LYS A 64 19.80 -12.78 -3.53
N ALA A 65 19.96 -11.53 -3.95
CA ALA A 65 20.74 -11.20 -5.15
C ALA A 65 22.23 -11.52 -4.96
N TYR A 66 22.73 -11.43 -3.72
CA TYR A 66 24.10 -11.84 -3.38
C TYR A 66 24.29 -13.36 -3.47
N SER A 67 23.29 -14.16 -3.12
CA SER A 67 23.38 -15.64 -3.17
C SER A 67 23.07 -16.24 -4.55
N ASP A 68 22.00 -15.76 -5.21
CA ASP A 68 21.43 -16.38 -6.41
C ASP A 68 21.69 -15.55 -7.69
N GLY A 69 22.37 -14.40 -7.56
CA GLY A 69 22.77 -13.55 -8.68
C GLY A 69 21.60 -12.99 -9.49
N PHE A 70 21.73 -13.05 -10.82
CA PHE A 70 20.78 -12.44 -11.78
C PHE A 70 19.38 -13.09 -11.77
N ALA A 71 19.22 -14.25 -11.13
CA ALA A 71 17.92 -14.92 -10.99
C ALA A 71 16.91 -14.06 -10.21
N VAL A 72 17.37 -13.22 -9.27
CA VAL A 72 16.50 -12.34 -8.49
C VAL A 72 15.91 -11.21 -9.35
N ALA A 73 16.63 -10.78 -10.40
CA ALA A 73 16.11 -9.77 -11.32
C ALA A 73 14.86 -10.27 -12.08
N MET A 74 14.79 -11.56 -12.39
CA MET A 74 13.62 -12.16 -13.03
C MET A 74 12.37 -12.11 -12.14
N ILE A 75 12.53 -12.18 -10.81
CA ILE A 75 11.41 -12.03 -9.85
C ILE A 75 10.83 -10.62 -9.93
N PHE A 76 11.68 -9.59 -10.06
CA PHE A 76 11.22 -8.22 -10.21
C PHE A 76 10.51 -7.98 -11.54
N VAL A 77 11.00 -8.57 -12.63
CA VAL A 77 10.34 -8.51 -13.96
C VAL A 77 8.99 -9.24 -13.92
N ALA A 78 8.92 -10.41 -13.30
CA ALA A 78 7.67 -11.15 -13.12
C ALA A 78 6.66 -10.39 -12.26
N ASN A 79 7.11 -9.69 -11.20
CA ASN A 79 6.26 -8.81 -10.39
C ASN A 79 5.72 -7.65 -11.23
N ALA A 80 6.56 -6.98 -12.02
CA ALA A 80 6.14 -5.89 -12.91
C ALA A 80 5.06 -6.36 -13.91
N PHE A 81 5.26 -7.54 -14.51
CA PHE A 81 4.27 -8.14 -15.40
C PHE A 81 2.96 -8.50 -14.66
N GLY A 82 3.06 -9.05 -13.45
CA GLY A 82 1.92 -9.34 -12.59
C GLY A 82 1.10 -8.10 -12.26
N TYR A 83 1.75 -6.97 -11.94
CA TYR A 83 1.06 -5.70 -11.71
C TYR A 83 0.39 -5.16 -12.97
N LEU A 84 1.03 -5.27 -14.13
CA LEU A 84 0.45 -4.84 -15.41
C LEU A 84 -0.83 -5.63 -15.71
N MET A 85 -0.79 -6.95 -15.55
CA MET A 85 -1.93 -7.81 -15.81
C MET A 85 -3.06 -7.61 -14.79
N ASN A 86 -2.70 -7.37 -13.52
CA ASN A 86 -3.65 -7.02 -12.47
C ASN A 86 -4.33 -5.67 -12.77
N TYR A 87 -3.56 -4.65 -13.16
CA TYR A 87 -4.09 -3.35 -13.57
C TYR A 87 -5.11 -3.47 -14.70
N LEU A 88 -4.77 -4.18 -15.79
CA LEU A 88 -5.67 -4.37 -16.93
C LEU A 88 -6.98 -5.07 -16.55
N TYR A 89 -6.93 -6.09 -15.69
CA TYR A 89 -8.09 -6.92 -15.38
C TYR A 89 -8.93 -6.40 -14.21
N PHE A 90 -8.29 -5.96 -13.12
CA PHE A 90 -8.97 -5.55 -11.89
C PHE A 90 -9.33 -4.07 -11.85
N ALA A 91 -8.59 -3.17 -12.51
CA ALA A 91 -8.91 -1.74 -12.50
C ALA A 91 -10.32 -1.40 -13.02
N PRO A 92 -10.83 -1.96 -14.14
CA PRO A 92 -12.19 -1.65 -14.59
C PRO A 92 -13.25 -2.21 -13.64
N LYS A 93 -13.01 -3.39 -13.07
CA LYS A 93 -13.95 -4.07 -12.17
C LYS A 93 -14.07 -3.34 -10.83
N PHE A 94 -12.95 -2.95 -10.22
CA PHE A 94 -12.97 -2.21 -8.95
C PHE A 94 -13.57 -0.80 -9.08
N ARG A 95 -13.44 -0.14 -10.24
CA ARG A 95 -14.13 1.15 -10.48
C ARG A 95 -15.66 1.04 -10.45
N GLN A 96 -16.23 -0.09 -10.85
CA GLN A 96 -17.68 -0.29 -10.90
C GLN A 96 -18.28 -0.61 -9.53
N LEU A 97 -17.57 -1.35 -8.67
CA LEU A 97 -18.13 -1.71 -7.35
C LEU A 97 -18.20 -0.54 -6.35
N ARG A 98 -17.49 0.58 -6.59
CA ARG A 98 -17.47 1.79 -5.73
C ARG A 98 -17.30 1.52 -4.22
N VAL A 99 -16.65 0.42 -3.87
CA VAL A 99 -16.48 0.02 -2.47
C VAL A 99 -15.37 0.83 -1.80
N VAL A 100 -15.59 1.22 -0.55
CA VAL A 100 -14.63 2.00 0.26
C VAL A 100 -13.59 1.10 0.92
N THR A 101 -13.98 -0.13 1.28
CA THR A 101 -13.06 -1.11 1.87
C THR A 101 -13.01 -2.39 1.03
N PRO A 102 -11.84 -3.04 0.89
CA PRO A 102 -11.75 -4.34 0.23
C PRO A 102 -12.56 -5.42 0.96
N ILE A 103 -12.78 -5.26 2.27
CA ILE A 103 -13.60 -6.16 3.08
C ILE A 103 -15.08 -6.11 2.67
N ASP A 104 -15.61 -4.92 2.37
CA ASP A 104 -16.99 -4.79 1.90
C ASP A 104 -17.19 -5.47 0.54
N ALA A 105 -16.17 -5.48 -0.33
CA ALA A 105 -16.22 -6.20 -1.61
C ALA A 105 -16.28 -7.73 -1.41
N ILE A 106 -15.57 -8.23 -0.39
CA ILE A 106 -15.62 -9.64 0.03
C ILE A 106 -16.99 -9.97 0.64
N ARG A 107 -17.54 -9.08 1.48
CA ARG A 107 -18.86 -9.25 2.11
C ARG A 107 -20.00 -9.33 1.09
N MET A 108 -19.93 -8.57 0.00
CA MET A 108 -20.91 -8.64 -1.09
C MET A 108 -20.88 -9.97 -1.84
N ARG A 109 -19.75 -10.69 -1.82
CA ARG A 109 -19.55 -11.95 -2.56
C ARG A 109 -19.70 -13.20 -1.69
N LEU A 110 -19.48 -13.11 -0.37
CA LEU A 110 -19.47 -14.25 0.55
C LEU A 110 -20.58 -14.18 1.60
N ALA A 111 -21.27 -15.31 1.80
CA ALA A 111 -22.32 -15.48 2.80
C ALA A 111 -21.84 -15.09 4.23
N PRO A 112 -22.75 -14.57 5.09
CA PRO A 112 -22.38 -13.91 6.36
C PRO A 112 -21.59 -14.79 7.35
N LYS A 113 -21.64 -16.12 7.23
CA LYS A 113 -20.93 -17.04 8.13
C LYS A 113 -19.41 -17.07 7.90
N THR A 114 -18.93 -16.86 6.68
CA THR A 114 -17.48 -16.91 6.35
C THR A 114 -16.76 -15.61 6.74
N ASN A 115 -17.46 -14.48 6.76
CA ASN A 115 -16.89 -13.16 7.05
C ASN A 115 -16.33 -13.03 8.47
N LYS A 116 -16.88 -13.73 9.47
CA LYS A 116 -16.35 -13.74 10.85
C LYS A 116 -15.04 -14.53 10.97
N CYS A 117 -14.92 -15.65 10.28
CA CYS A 117 -13.73 -16.50 10.33
C CYS A 117 -12.53 -15.82 9.64
N LEU A 118 -12.79 -15.16 8.50
CA LEU A 118 -11.75 -14.40 7.78
C LEU A 118 -11.26 -13.18 8.59
N HIS A 119 -12.15 -12.50 9.32
CA HIS A 119 -11.77 -11.42 10.23
C HIS A 119 -10.83 -11.90 11.35
N GLY A 120 -11.08 -13.08 11.90
CA GLY A 120 -10.23 -13.67 12.94
C GLY A 120 -8.85 -14.12 12.44
N LEU A 121 -8.74 -14.55 11.18
CA LEU A 121 -7.48 -14.96 10.57
C LEU A 121 -6.62 -13.74 10.16
N LEU A 122 -7.23 -12.70 9.58
CA LEU A 122 -6.52 -11.48 9.19
C LEU A 122 -6.03 -10.68 10.40
N CYS A 123 -6.81 -10.64 11.49
CA CYS A 123 -6.39 -9.99 12.74
C CYS A 123 -5.25 -10.73 13.48
N ARG A 124 -4.91 -11.95 13.04
CA ARG A 124 -3.80 -12.75 13.59
C ARG A 124 -2.51 -12.69 12.76
N THR A 125 -2.56 -12.09 11.56
CA THR A 125 -1.45 -12.12 10.59
C THR A 125 -0.81 -10.74 10.41
N VAL A 126 -1.38 -9.69 11.01
CA VAL A 126 -0.81 -8.34 11.15
C VAL A 126 -0.43 -8.14 12.61
#